data_AF-A0A084SM36-F1
#
_entry.id   AF-A0A084SM36-F1
#
_cell.length_a   1.000
_cell.length_b   1.000
_cell.length_c   1.000
_cell.angle_alpha   90.00
_cell.angle_beta   90.00
_cell.angle_gamma   90.00
#
_symmetry.space_group_name_H-M   'P 1'
#
loop_
_entity.id
_entity.type
_entity.pdbx_description
1 polymer ?
#
loop_
_entity_poly.entity_id
_entity_poly.type
_entity_poly.pdbx_seq_one_letter_code
_entity_poly.pdbx_strand_id
1 'polypeptide(L)'
;MDTFGEMSLLALSLTLFLGQTPSPTATPQEAPPVEPAAQQEQAPTLEELERTARELEVKQLRAQVELLQAELEAQQSQQQEDQERLQTMEQREALVSARAQALEQLRQQRLESLNSGYQWMITTDQLLEEGDFSVGPAITSARQDLSDALANAAQSGQGDAARFIGRAIDRIGFAEEAVENRDTITARQHLQNAGYELRLAWRLSLQRSGATLVNQ
;
A
#
# COMPACT_ATOMS: atom_id res chain seq x y z
N MET A 1 -43.68 -16.76 -14.90
CA MET A 1 -42.24 -16.52 -15.22
C MET A 1 -41.62 -15.91 -13.96
N ASP A 2 -41.43 -16.68 -12.89
CA ASP A 2 -40.56 -17.88 -12.74
C ASP A 2 -39.12 -17.49 -13.09
N THR A 3 -38.09 -17.63 -12.26
CA THR A 3 -37.78 -18.44 -11.06
C THR A 3 -36.58 -17.75 -10.38
N PHE A 4 -36.58 -17.38 -9.10
CA PHE A 4 -36.23 -18.23 -7.95
C PHE A 4 -35.20 -19.33 -8.22
N GLY A 5 -33.94 -19.05 -7.85
CA GLY A 5 -32.97 -20.05 -7.39
C GLY A 5 -32.39 -19.48 -6.09
N GLU A 6 -33.08 -19.64 -4.97
CA GLU A 6 -32.93 -20.79 -4.06
C GLU A 6 -31.55 -20.81 -3.41
N MET A 7 -31.48 -20.34 -2.16
CA MET A 7 -31.42 -21.18 -0.93
C MET A 7 -29.94 -21.34 -0.52
N SER A 8 -29.54 -21.10 0.73
CA SER A 8 -30.22 -21.55 1.92
C SER A 8 -29.91 -20.69 3.14
N LEU A 9 -30.98 -20.31 3.83
CA LEU A 9 -31.02 -19.93 5.22
C LEU A 9 -30.58 -21.11 6.12
N LEU A 10 -30.01 -20.76 7.27
CA LEU A 10 -30.19 -21.37 8.60
C LEU A 10 -30.65 -22.84 8.66
N ALA A 11 -29.75 -23.72 9.10
CA ALA A 11 -30.08 -24.93 9.87
C ALA A 11 -28.79 -25.42 10.58
N LEU A 12 -28.70 -25.34 11.91
CA LEU A 12 -29.03 -26.41 12.87
C LEU A 12 -28.07 -27.61 12.85
N SER A 13 -27.12 -27.62 13.80
CA SER A 13 -26.74 -28.76 14.66
C SER A 13 -25.72 -28.21 15.68
N LEU A 14 -25.91 -28.19 17.01
CA LEU A 14 -26.67 -29.01 17.94
C LEU A 14 -26.41 -30.51 17.78
N THR A 15 -25.14 -30.88 17.91
CA THR A 15 -24.77 -32.21 18.41
C THR A 15 -24.50 -32.12 19.91
N LEU A 16 -25.55 -32.43 20.68
CA LEU A 16 -25.42 -33.16 21.93
C LEU A 16 -24.59 -34.42 21.68
N PHE A 17 -23.47 -34.58 22.38
CA PHE A 17 -22.95 -35.92 22.64
C PHE A 17 -23.21 -36.24 24.12
N LEU A 18 -24.26 -37.03 24.32
CA LEU A 18 -24.60 -37.67 25.58
C LEU A 18 -23.39 -38.45 26.11
N GLY A 19 -23.27 -38.47 27.44
CA GLY A 19 -22.28 -39.27 28.13
C GLY A 19 -22.39 -40.76 27.84
N GLN A 20 -21.27 -41.44 28.03
CA GLN A 20 -21.25 -42.83 28.43
C GLN A 20 -19.93 -43.12 29.11
N THR A 21 -19.99 -43.19 30.44
CA THR A 21 -19.05 -43.96 31.25
C THR A 21 -19.27 -45.44 30.92
N PRO A 22 -18.22 -46.24 30.67
CA PRO A 22 -18.37 -47.68 30.64
C PRO A 22 -18.49 -48.21 32.07
N SER A 23 -19.64 -48.80 32.40
CA SER A 23 -19.78 -49.74 33.51
C SER A 23 -19.21 -51.11 33.12
N PRO A 24 -18.36 -51.74 33.95
CA PRO A 24 -18.13 -53.17 33.90
C PRO A 24 -19.10 -53.90 34.86
N THR A 25 -19.67 -55.02 34.41
CA THR A 25 -20.55 -55.92 35.18
C THR A 25 -19.91 -57.32 35.32
N ALA A 26 -19.81 -57.78 36.58
CA ALA A 26 -19.86 -59.16 37.13
C ALA A 26 -18.77 -60.19 36.73
N THR A 27 -18.24 -61.12 37.55
CA THR A 27 -18.29 -61.63 38.95
C THR A 27 -17.25 -62.80 38.99
N PRO A 28 -17.05 -63.63 40.04
CA PRO A 28 -16.99 -63.45 41.51
C PRO A 28 -15.69 -64.05 42.12
N GLN A 29 -15.11 -63.48 43.18
CA GLN A 29 -14.19 -64.28 44.02
C GLN A 29 -14.06 -63.77 45.46
N GLU A 30 -14.64 -64.57 46.38
CA GLU A 30 -14.03 -65.08 47.61
C GLU A 30 -13.65 -64.09 48.73
N ALA A 31 -14.36 -64.21 49.86
CA ALA A 31 -14.04 -63.59 51.16
C ALA A 31 -12.71 -64.13 51.73
N PRO A 32 -12.02 -63.38 52.62
CA PRO A 32 -12.27 -63.53 54.07
C PRO A 32 -12.20 -62.20 54.87
N PRO A 33 -12.50 -62.19 56.19
CA PRO A 33 -13.00 -61.03 56.93
C PRO A 33 -11.92 -60.25 57.67
N VAL A 34 -12.08 -58.93 57.82
CA VAL A 34 -11.36 -58.11 58.82
C VAL A 34 -12.30 -57.04 59.40
N GLU A 35 -12.14 -56.85 60.70
CA GLU A 35 -12.96 -56.18 61.72
C GLU A 35 -13.36 -54.71 61.47
N PRO A 36 -14.45 -54.21 62.10
CA PRO A 36 -14.86 -52.82 62.00
C PRO A 36 -14.03 -51.94 62.96
N ALA A 37 -13.15 -51.12 62.41
CA ALA A 37 -12.64 -49.95 63.12
C ALA A 37 -13.60 -48.78 62.90
N ALA A 38 -14.26 -48.37 63.98
CA ALA A 38 -15.11 -47.18 64.02
C ALA A 38 -14.34 -45.93 63.57
N GLN A 39 -14.74 -45.34 62.45
CA GLN A 39 -14.46 -43.95 62.12
C GLN A 39 -15.76 -43.18 62.22
N GLN A 40 -15.79 -42.24 63.15
CA GLN A 40 -16.87 -41.31 63.40
C GLN A 40 -17.01 -40.37 62.19
N GLU A 41 -18.05 -40.56 61.38
CA GLU A 41 -18.60 -39.50 60.54
C GLU A 41 -19.41 -38.57 61.44
N GLN A 42 -18.77 -37.51 61.94
CA GLN A 42 -19.49 -36.37 62.49
C GLN A 42 -20.14 -35.62 61.32
N ALA A 43 -21.48 -35.58 61.31
CA ALA A 43 -22.23 -34.72 60.40
C ALA A 43 -21.85 -33.25 60.66
N PRO A 44 -21.53 -32.47 59.61
CA PRO A 44 -21.10 -31.09 59.78
C PRO A 44 -22.21 -30.27 60.45
N THR A 45 -21.82 -29.43 61.40
CA THR A 45 -22.73 -28.51 62.07
C THR A 45 -23.19 -27.41 61.10
N LEU A 46 -24.37 -26.82 61.33
CA LEU A 46 -24.98 -25.81 60.44
C LEU A 46 -24.05 -24.57 60.27
N GLU A 47 -23.26 -24.24 61.29
CA GLU A 47 -22.23 -23.20 61.24
C GLU A 47 -21.04 -23.55 60.32
N GLU A 48 -20.64 -24.82 60.23
CA GLU A 48 -19.57 -25.26 59.32
C GLU A 48 -20.01 -25.23 57.85
N LEU A 49 -21.29 -25.52 57.59
CA LEU A 49 -21.91 -25.39 56.27
C LEU A 49 -22.00 -23.91 55.83
N GLU A 50 -22.37 -22.99 56.73
CA GLU A 50 -22.36 -21.56 56.42
C GLU A 50 -20.95 -21.01 56.21
N ARG A 51 -19.96 -21.48 56.96
CA ARG A 51 -18.56 -21.06 56.83
C ARG A 51 -17.96 -21.52 55.51
N THR A 52 -18.20 -22.78 55.13
CA THR A 52 -17.76 -23.33 53.84
C THR A 52 -18.48 -22.67 52.66
N ALA A 53 -19.77 -22.31 52.79
CA ALA A 53 -20.50 -21.54 51.77
C ALA A 53 -19.90 -20.13 51.57
N ARG A 54 -19.59 -19.40 52.65
CA ARG A 54 -18.92 -18.09 52.57
C ARG A 54 -17.51 -18.20 51.98
N GLU A 55 -16.77 -19.26 52.32
CA GLU A 55 -15.45 -19.52 51.72
C GLU A 55 -15.53 -19.81 50.21
N LEU A 56 -16.57 -20.52 49.76
CA LEU A 56 -16.84 -20.76 48.34
C LEU A 56 -17.19 -19.45 47.62
N GLU A 57 -18.02 -18.60 48.23
CA GLU A 57 -18.38 -17.30 47.66
C GLU A 57 -17.16 -16.37 47.54
N VAL A 58 -16.30 -16.31 48.55
CA VAL A 58 -15.04 -15.54 48.50
C VAL A 58 -14.10 -16.08 47.42
N LYS A 59 -14.02 -17.41 47.23
CA LYS A 59 -13.22 -18.01 46.14
C LYS A 59 -13.78 -17.64 44.76
N GLN A 60 -15.10 -17.66 44.58
CA GLN A 60 -15.74 -17.27 43.32
C GLN A 60 -15.50 -15.79 43.00
N LEU A 61 -15.66 -14.91 43.98
CA LEU A 61 -15.40 -13.47 43.79
C LEU A 61 -13.93 -13.21 43.44
N ARG A 62 -12.98 -13.91 44.08
CA ARG A 62 -11.55 -13.81 43.70
C ARG A 62 -11.30 -14.25 42.26
N ALA A 63 -11.86 -15.39 41.85
CA ALA A 63 -11.72 -15.86 40.47
C ALA A 63 -12.33 -14.88 39.47
N GLN A 64 -13.44 -14.22 39.82
CA GLN A 64 -14.08 -13.22 38.96
C GLN A 64 -13.25 -11.93 38.86
N VAL A 65 -12.62 -11.49 39.95
CA VAL A 65 -11.68 -10.34 39.94
C VAL A 65 -10.45 -10.66 39.11
N GLU A 66 -9.87 -11.86 39.26
CA GLU A 66 -8.71 -12.30 38.45
C GLU A 66 -9.06 -12.31 36.96
N LEU A 67 -10.25 -12.78 36.58
CA LEU A 67 -10.71 -12.78 35.19
C LEU A 67 -10.92 -11.37 34.65
N LEU A 68 -11.57 -10.48 35.41
CA LEU A 68 -11.76 -9.08 35.02
C LEU A 68 -10.42 -8.34 34.90
N GLN A 69 -9.47 -8.64 35.78
CA GLN A 69 -8.14 -8.05 35.74
C GLN A 69 -7.37 -8.52 34.50
N ALA A 70 -7.42 -9.82 34.19
CA ALA A 70 -6.84 -10.36 32.96
C ALA A 70 -7.48 -9.77 31.69
N GLU A 71 -8.79 -9.53 31.69
CA GLU A 71 -9.50 -8.90 30.57
C GLU A 71 -9.10 -7.43 30.38
N LEU A 72 -8.95 -6.68 31.48
CA LEU A 72 -8.45 -5.29 31.43
C LEU A 72 -7.02 -5.22 30.92
N GLU A 73 -6.13 -6.11 31.37
CA GLU A 73 -4.75 -6.19 30.88
C GLU A 73 -4.71 -6.53 29.39
N ALA A 74 -5.55 -7.47 28.93
CA ALA A 74 -5.68 -7.82 27.52
C ALA A 74 -6.23 -6.67 26.66
N GLN A 75 -7.22 -5.91 27.17
CA GLN A 75 -7.71 -4.72 26.47
C GLN A 75 -6.64 -3.62 26.40
N GLN A 76 -5.87 -3.42 27.47
CA GLN A 76 -4.79 -2.43 27.48
C GLN A 76 -3.69 -2.80 26.48
N SER A 77 -3.30 -4.08 26.41
CA SER A 77 -2.31 -4.53 25.42
C SER A 77 -2.82 -4.35 23.99
N GLN A 78 -4.08 -4.69 23.72
CA GLN A 78 -4.69 -4.48 22.40
C GLN A 78 -4.73 -3.00 22.00
N GLN A 79 -5.11 -2.11 22.92
CA GLN A 79 -5.11 -0.67 22.64
C GLN A 79 -3.70 -0.14 22.36
N GLN A 80 -2.68 -0.65 23.05
CA GLN A 80 -1.29 -0.28 22.77
C GLN A 80 -0.86 -0.76 21.37
N GLU A 81 -1.14 -2.01 21.01
CA GLU A 81 -0.83 -2.55 19.68
C GLU A 81 -1.54 -1.77 18.56
N ASP A 82 -2.81 -1.43 18.75
CA ASP A 82 -3.57 -0.65 17.76
C ASP A 82 -3.02 0.77 17.62
N GLN A 83 -2.61 1.40 18.71
CA GLN A 83 -1.94 2.72 18.66
C GLN A 83 -0.62 2.66 17.90
N GLU A 84 0.21 1.62 18.14
CA GLU A 84 1.48 1.44 17.41
C GLU A 84 1.24 1.21 15.91
N ARG A 85 0.22 0.42 15.56
CA ARG A 85 -0.17 0.20 14.16
C ARG A 85 -0.63 1.49 13.50
N LEU A 86 -1.50 2.26 14.16
CA LEU A 86 -1.97 3.55 13.64
C LEU A 86 -0.80 4.52 13.42
N GLN A 87 0.08 4.67 14.40
CA GLN A 87 1.27 5.52 14.25
C GLN A 87 2.16 5.09 13.08
N THR A 88 2.33 3.78 12.88
CA THR A 88 3.11 3.24 11.75
C THR A 88 2.43 3.54 10.41
N MET A 89 1.10 3.39 10.32
CA MET A 89 0.35 3.70 9.12
C MET A 89 0.39 5.20 8.80
N GLU A 90 0.18 6.06 9.80
CA GLU A 90 0.27 7.53 9.64
C GLU A 90 1.65 7.96 9.15
N GLN A 91 2.73 7.40 9.70
CA GLN A 91 4.09 7.68 9.23
C GLN A 91 4.29 7.22 7.78
N ARG A 92 3.76 6.05 7.42
CA ARG A 92 3.83 5.54 6.04
C ARG A 92 3.06 6.44 5.07
N GLU A 93 1.87 6.88 5.44
CA GLU A 93 1.06 7.81 4.64
C GLU A 93 1.74 9.18 4.49
N ALA A 94 2.36 9.69 5.56
CA ALA A 94 3.16 10.91 5.50
C ALA A 94 4.34 10.78 4.51
N LEU A 95 5.05 9.66 4.52
CA LEU A 95 6.13 9.40 3.57
C LEU A 95 5.63 9.27 2.13
N VAL A 96 4.53 8.54 1.91
CA VAL A 96 3.95 8.36 0.57
C VAL A 96 3.45 9.70 0.02
N SER A 97 2.77 10.50 0.83
CA SER A 97 2.26 11.81 0.44
C SER A 97 3.40 12.80 0.13
N ALA A 98 4.44 12.86 0.96
CA ALA A 98 5.63 13.68 0.71
C ALA A 98 6.31 13.28 -0.61
N ARG A 99 6.48 11.98 -0.85
CA ARG A 99 7.07 11.47 -2.10
C ARG A 99 6.20 11.80 -3.31
N ALA A 100 4.87 11.66 -3.19
CA ALA A 100 3.94 12.00 -4.26
C ALA A 100 3.99 13.49 -4.62
N GLN A 101 4.08 14.37 -3.62
CA GLN A 101 4.24 15.82 -3.83
C GLN A 101 5.55 16.14 -4.54
N ALA A 102 6.68 15.53 -4.13
CA ALA A 102 7.98 15.74 -4.79
C ALA A 102 7.95 15.29 -6.27
N LEU A 103 7.34 14.13 -6.56
CA LEU A 103 7.19 13.65 -7.94
C LEU A 103 6.29 14.57 -8.78
N GLU A 104 5.25 15.13 -8.19
CA GLU A 104 4.36 16.08 -8.88
C GLU A 104 5.08 17.41 -9.19
N GLN A 105 5.93 17.91 -8.28
CA GLN A 105 6.77 19.07 -8.56
C GLN A 105 7.73 18.81 -9.71
N LEU A 106 8.41 17.66 -9.72
CA LEU A 106 9.28 17.27 -10.83
C LEU A 106 8.51 17.15 -12.14
N ARG A 107 7.29 16.60 -12.11
CA ARG A 107 6.40 16.51 -13.28
C ARG A 107 6.08 17.89 -13.84
N GLN A 108 5.74 18.86 -12.99
CA GLN A 108 5.42 20.23 -13.41
C GLN A 108 6.64 20.92 -14.02
N GLN A 109 7.80 20.86 -13.35
CA GLN A 109 9.06 21.43 -13.87
C GLN A 109 9.40 20.88 -15.24
N ARG A 110 9.30 19.55 -15.43
CA ARG A 110 9.54 18.94 -16.74
C ARG A 110 8.55 19.43 -17.80
N LEU A 111 7.26 19.54 -17.50
CA LEU A 111 6.29 20.04 -18.48
C LEU A 111 6.57 21.48 -18.88
N GLU A 112 7.01 22.30 -17.92
CA GLU A 112 7.46 23.67 -18.17
C GLU A 112 8.69 23.69 -19.09
N SER A 113 9.73 22.91 -18.77
CA SER A 113 10.93 22.79 -19.61
C SER A 113 10.61 22.27 -21.02
N LEU A 114 9.74 21.27 -21.14
CA LEU A 114 9.30 20.76 -22.45
C LEU A 114 8.53 21.82 -23.25
N ASN A 115 7.68 22.60 -22.60
CA ASN A 115 6.97 23.70 -23.24
C ASN A 115 7.93 24.79 -23.70
N SER A 116 8.87 25.20 -22.83
CA SER A 116 9.89 26.20 -23.15
C SER A 116 10.76 25.77 -24.34
N GLY A 117 11.27 24.53 -24.32
CA GLY A 117 12.02 23.97 -25.44
C GLY A 117 11.23 23.94 -26.74
N TYR A 118 9.93 23.61 -26.68
CA TYR A 118 9.05 23.66 -27.85
C TYR A 118 8.84 25.09 -28.39
N GLN A 119 8.72 26.10 -27.52
CA GLN A 119 8.63 27.50 -27.96
C GLN A 119 9.89 27.95 -28.68
N TRP A 120 11.08 27.59 -28.19
CA TRP A 120 12.34 27.88 -28.88
C TRP A 120 12.43 27.22 -30.25
N MET A 121 11.86 26.02 -30.41
CA MET A 121 11.76 25.37 -31.72
C MET A 121 10.81 26.10 -32.67
N ILE A 122 9.69 26.64 -32.17
CA ILE A 122 8.81 27.49 -32.98
C ILE A 122 9.56 28.75 -33.44
N THR A 123 10.27 29.42 -32.53
CA THR A 123 11.11 30.57 -32.87
C THR A 123 12.16 30.22 -33.94
N THR A 124 12.78 29.04 -33.82
CA THR A 124 13.73 28.52 -34.81
C THR A 124 13.05 28.35 -36.18
N ASP A 125 11.88 27.71 -36.23
CA ASP A 125 11.15 27.51 -37.50
C ASP A 125 10.73 28.83 -38.15
N GLN A 126 10.31 29.83 -37.35
CA GLN A 126 9.95 31.17 -37.83
C GLN A 126 11.15 31.89 -38.46
N LEU A 127 12.31 31.87 -37.78
CA LEU A 127 13.55 32.43 -38.34
C LEU A 127 13.92 31.77 -39.67
N LEU A 128 13.83 30.44 -39.74
CA LEU A 128 14.09 29.70 -40.97
C LEU A 128 13.09 30.01 -42.09
N GLU A 129 11.82 30.25 -41.75
CA GLU A 129 10.80 30.68 -42.71
C GLU A 129 11.05 32.08 -43.26
N GLU A 130 11.58 32.99 -42.44
CA GLU A 130 12.02 34.33 -42.84
C GLU A 130 13.35 34.32 -43.63
N GLY A 131 14.01 33.16 -43.71
CA GLY A 131 15.32 33.01 -44.34
C GLY A 131 16.49 33.48 -43.47
N ASP A 132 16.26 33.68 -42.17
CA ASP A 132 17.30 33.95 -41.19
C ASP A 132 17.89 32.65 -40.64
N PHE A 133 19.20 32.48 -40.84
CA PHE A 133 19.96 31.32 -40.37
C PHE A 133 20.61 31.59 -39.00
N SER A 134 20.36 32.74 -38.37
CA SER A 134 20.88 33.13 -37.05
C SER A 134 20.13 32.42 -35.90
N VAL A 135 19.82 31.13 -36.08
CA VAL A 135 19.00 30.34 -35.16
C VAL A 135 19.78 29.73 -34.00
N GLY A 136 21.11 29.81 -34.01
CA GLY A 136 21.99 29.21 -32.99
C GLY A 136 21.57 29.50 -31.54
N PRO A 137 21.21 30.75 -31.17
CA PRO A 137 20.72 31.03 -29.82
C PRO A 137 19.42 30.30 -29.47
N ALA A 138 18.45 30.25 -30.40
CA ALA A 138 17.19 29.55 -30.18
C ALA A 138 17.39 28.03 -30.07
N ILE A 139 18.21 27.45 -30.93
CA ILE A 139 18.58 26.02 -30.88
C ILE A 139 19.28 25.67 -29.56
N THR A 140 20.22 26.52 -29.11
CA THR A 140 20.93 26.32 -27.85
C THR A 140 19.98 26.33 -26.66
N SER A 141 19.09 27.32 -26.59
CA SER A 141 18.07 27.40 -25.53
C SER A 141 17.11 26.21 -25.57
N ALA A 142 16.66 25.79 -26.75
CA ALA A 142 15.83 24.60 -26.91
C ALA A 142 16.52 23.34 -26.35
N ARG A 143 17.79 23.13 -26.71
CA ARG A 143 18.56 21.97 -26.24
C ARG A 143 18.80 22.01 -24.73
N GLN A 144 19.04 23.18 -24.16
CA GLN A 144 19.20 23.33 -22.71
C GLN A 144 17.93 22.95 -21.96
N ASP A 145 16.79 23.56 -22.32
CA ASP A 145 15.50 23.29 -21.66
C ASP A 145 15.11 21.81 -21.80
N LEU A 146 15.34 21.21 -22.97
CA LEU A 146 15.05 19.79 -23.19
C LEU A 146 16.03 18.88 -22.45
N SER A 147 17.29 19.29 -22.25
CA SER A 147 18.24 18.54 -21.44
C SER A 147 17.85 18.54 -19.95
N ASP A 148 17.33 19.66 -19.46
CA ASP A 148 16.79 19.74 -18.09
C ASP A 148 15.55 18.85 -17.94
N ALA A 149 14.66 18.85 -18.93
CA ALA A 149 13.52 17.93 -18.99
C ALA A 149 13.95 16.45 -19.04
N LEU A 150 15.02 16.14 -19.78
CA LEU A 150 15.59 14.79 -19.88
C LEU A 150 16.15 14.31 -18.55
N ALA A 151 16.94 15.16 -17.88
CA ALA A 151 17.52 14.84 -16.57
C ALA A 151 16.41 14.59 -15.52
N ASN A 152 15.38 15.43 -15.50
CA ASN A 152 14.21 15.25 -14.65
C ASN A 152 13.45 13.95 -14.97
N ALA A 153 13.25 13.65 -16.25
CA ALA A 153 12.57 12.42 -16.68
C ALA A 153 13.33 11.17 -16.24
N ALA A 154 14.66 11.17 -16.35
CA ALA A 154 15.52 10.10 -15.88
C ALA A 154 15.45 9.95 -14.35
N GLN A 155 15.55 11.06 -13.60
CA GLN A 155 15.50 11.05 -12.14
C GLN A 155 14.14 10.56 -11.61
N SER A 156 13.05 10.86 -12.30
CA SER A 156 11.69 10.45 -11.92
C SER A 156 11.28 9.05 -12.43
N GLY A 157 12.20 8.30 -13.06
CA GLY A 157 11.95 6.94 -13.54
C GLY A 157 11.07 6.86 -14.80
N GLN A 158 10.88 7.96 -15.52
CA GLN A 158 10.07 7.99 -16.75
C GLN A 158 10.92 7.69 -17.98
N GLY A 159 11.43 6.46 -18.07
CA GLY A 159 12.35 6.02 -19.13
C GLY A 159 11.82 6.23 -20.55
N ASP A 160 10.53 5.99 -20.79
CA ASP A 160 9.95 6.25 -22.11
C ASP A 160 9.92 7.74 -22.46
N ALA A 161 9.49 8.60 -21.53
CA ALA A 161 9.51 10.04 -21.75
C ALA A 161 10.94 10.53 -22.02
N ALA A 162 11.92 10.09 -21.21
CA ALA A 162 13.33 10.39 -21.41
C ALA A 162 13.83 9.99 -22.80
N ARG A 163 13.46 8.79 -23.28
CA ARG A 163 13.82 8.31 -24.63
C ARG A 163 13.24 9.18 -25.75
N PHE A 164 12.01 9.67 -25.61
CA PHE A 164 11.40 10.59 -26.58
C PHE A 164 12.05 11.97 -26.55
N ILE A 165 12.40 12.49 -25.36
CA ILE A 165 13.12 13.76 -25.21
C ILE A 165 14.52 13.68 -25.83
N GLY A 166 15.27 12.61 -25.56
CA GLY A 166 16.59 12.39 -26.15
C GLY A 166 16.55 12.40 -27.68
N ARG A 167 15.58 11.69 -28.27
CA ARG A 167 15.37 11.72 -29.73
C ARG A 167 15.03 13.11 -30.27
N ALA A 168 14.25 13.91 -29.54
CA ALA A 168 13.98 15.29 -29.95
C ALA A 168 15.25 16.15 -29.95
N ILE A 169 16.11 15.99 -28.93
CA ILE A 169 17.42 16.68 -28.86
C ILE A 169 18.30 16.28 -30.04
N ASP A 170 18.37 14.99 -30.37
CA ASP A 170 19.14 14.51 -31.53
C ASP A 170 18.62 15.12 -32.84
N ARG A 171 17.29 15.19 -33.00
CA ARG A 171 16.65 15.83 -34.16
C ARG A 171 16.97 17.31 -34.26
N ILE A 172 17.02 18.03 -33.13
CA ILE A 172 17.43 19.44 -33.11
C ILE A 172 18.90 19.58 -33.53
N GLY A 173 19.77 18.65 -33.13
CA GLY A 173 21.17 18.61 -33.59
C GLY A 173 21.28 18.43 -35.11
N PHE A 174 20.49 17.55 -35.71
CA PHE A 174 20.43 17.42 -37.17
C PHE A 174 19.83 18.66 -37.86
N ALA A 175 18.89 19.36 -37.20
CA ALA A 175 18.39 20.63 -37.73
C ALA A 175 19.49 21.70 -37.74
N GLU A 176 20.30 21.80 -36.68
CA GLU A 176 21.45 22.69 -36.58
C GLU A 176 22.45 22.45 -37.72
N GLU A 177 22.83 21.19 -37.96
CA GLU A 177 23.71 20.82 -39.07
C GLU A 177 23.11 21.19 -40.45
N ALA A 178 21.80 20.99 -40.65
CA ALA A 178 21.14 21.38 -41.89
C ALA A 178 21.12 22.91 -42.09
N VAL A 179 20.96 23.68 -41.01
CA VAL A 179 21.05 25.15 -41.04
C VAL A 179 22.45 25.60 -41.42
N GLU A 180 23.50 24.99 -40.86
CA GLU A 180 24.89 25.29 -41.22
C GLU A 180 25.17 25.05 -42.72
N ASN A 181 24.54 24.03 -43.29
CA ASN A 181 24.60 23.70 -44.72
C ASN A 181 23.65 24.52 -45.59
N ARG A 182 22.90 25.48 -45.02
CA ARG A 182 21.86 26.28 -45.69
C ARG A 182 20.74 25.43 -46.32
N ASP A 183 20.50 24.23 -45.80
CA ASP A 183 19.40 23.37 -46.20
C ASP A 183 18.19 23.59 -45.29
N THR A 184 17.43 24.64 -45.60
CA THR A 184 16.23 25.02 -44.85
C THR A 184 15.17 23.92 -44.86
N ILE A 185 15.02 23.17 -45.95
CA ILE A 185 13.98 22.14 -46.07
C ILE A 185 14.26 21.01 -45.08
N THR A 186 15.50 20.51 -45.07
CA THR A 186 15.93 19.45 -44.16
C THR A 186 15.90 19.92 -42.71
N ALA A 187 16.32 21.16 -42.43
CA ALA A 187 16.26 21.75 -41.09
C ALA A 187 14.82 21.77 -40.54
N ARG A 188 13.86 22.29 -41.31
CA ARG A 188 12.45 22.35 -40.91
C ARG A 188 11.84 20.96 -40.75
N GLN A 189 12.21 20.00 -41.60
CA GLN A 189 11.79 18.60 -41.45
C GLN A 189 12.29 17.99 -40.13
N HIS A 190 13.53 18.25 -39.75
CA HIS A 190 14.07 17.80 -38.47
C HIS A 190 13.37 18.46 -37.27
N LEU A 191 13.06 19.75 -37.32
CA LEU A 191 12.27 20.44 -36.30
C LEU A 191 10.85 19.86 -36.17
N GLN A 192 10.19 19.55 -37.29
CA GLN A 192 8.87 18.92 -37.28
C GLN A 192 8.92 17.53 -36.62
N ASN A 193 9.93 16.73 -36.95
CA ASN A 193 10.15 15.41 -36.35
C ASN A 193 10.44 15.53 -34.85
N ALA A 194 11.26 16.49 -34.42
CA ALA A 194 11.49 16.79 -33.01
C ALA A 194 10.18 17.15 -32.29
N GLY A 195 9.33 17.97 -32.91
CA GLY A 195 8.02 18.34 -32.35
C GLY A 195 7.07 17.15 -32.17
N TYR A 196 7.12 16.17 -33.07
CA TYR A 196 6.40 14.91 -32.91
C TYR A 196 6.89 14.11 -31.69
N GLU A 197 8.21 13.96 -31.54
CA GLU A 197 8.80 13.25 -30.39
C GLU A 197 8.49 13.97 -29.06
N LEU A 198 8.54 15.31 -29.05
CA LEU A 198 8.16 16.11 -27.88
C LEU A 198 6.69 15.94 -27.50
N ARG A 199 5.78 15.87 -28.47
CA ARG A 199 4.36 15.60 -28.21
C ARG A 199 4.16 14.25 -27.52
N LEU A 200 4.91 13.23 -27.93
CA LEU A 200 4.89 11.92 -27.29
C LEU A 200 5.45 11.96 -25.87
N ALA A 201 6.58 12.65 -25.67
CA ALA A 201 7.16 12.89 -24.34
C ALA A 201 6.19 13.63 -23.41
N TRP A 202 5.49 14.65 -23.92
CA TRP A 202 4.46 15.40 -23.18
C TRP A 202 3.34 14.49 -22.72
N ARG A 203 2.79 13.67 -23.61
CA ARG A 203 1.72 12.72 -23.29
C ARG A 203 2.14 11.74 -22.19
N LEU A 204 3.38 11.25 -22.22
CA LEU A 204 3.91 10.35 -21.20
C LEU A 204 4.16 11.08 -19.87
N SER A 205 4.62 12.33 -19.92
CA SER A 205 4.85 13.15 -18.74
C SER A 205 3.55 13.58 -18.03
N LEU A 206 2.41 13.54 -18.74
CA LEU A 206 1.08 13.77 -18.15
C LEU A 206 0.55 12.56 -17.39
N GLN A 207 1.07 11.35 -17.65
CA GLN A 207 0.68 10.18 -16.89
C GLN A 207 1.20 10.35 -15.46
N ARG A 208 0.26 10.42 -14.51
CA ARG A 208 0.60 10.47 -13.09
C ARG A 208 1.38 9.21 -12.77
N SER A 209 2.61 9.36 -12.26
CA SER A 209 3.40 8.25 -11.76
C SER A 209 2.60 7.60 -10.62
N GLY A 210 1.80 6.59 -10.97
CA GLY A 210 0.98 5.86 -10.01
C GLY A 210 1.92 5.23 -9.00
N ALA A 211 1.58 5.38 -7.72
CA ALA A 211 2.25 4.81 -6.56
C ALA A 211 2.29 3.27 -6.60
N THR A 212 3.00 2.70 -7.57
CA THR A 212 3.23 1.28 -7.80
C THR A 212 4.58 0.84 -7.24
N LEU A 213 5.00 1.48 -6.13
CA LEU A 213 6.13 1.04 -5.30
C LEU A 213 5.66 0.71 -3.88
N VAL A 214 4.40 0.27 -3.74
CA VAL A 214 3.91 -0.41 -2.56
C VAL A 214 3.84 -1.89 -2.94
N ASN A 215 4.82 -2.68 -2.48
CA ASN A 215 5.10 -4.09 -2.78
C ASN A 215 6.26 -4.32 -3.78
N GLN A 216 7.49 -4.11 -3.31
CA GLN A 216 8.56 -5.11 -3.44
C GLN A 216 9.29 -5.21 -2.10
#